data_AF-A0AAD5QRC7-F1
#
_entry.id   AF-A0AAD5QRC7-F1
#
_cell.length_a   1.000
_cell.length_b   1.000
_cell.length_c   1.000
_cell.angle_alpha   90.00
_cell.angle_beta   90.00
_cell.angle_gamma   90.00
#
_symmetry.space_group_name_H-M   'P 1'
#
loop_
_entity.id
_entity.type
_entity.pdbx_description
1 polymer ?
#
loop_
_entity_poly.entity_id
_entity_poly.type
_entity_poly.pdbx_seq_one_letter_code
_entity_poly.pdbx_strand_id
1 'polypeptide(L)'
;MFFVFIWVVSLVLAVPLLIASDLNTIYEDPSCGISLRICHEQNDIWQTMMISKQTYTLSVLVTQYAFPLFSLVFAYSRIAHRMKLRFANRSIPLPNSLEQNQRRRSVVERQRRTHLLLMCVVAVFAIAWLPLNVFHIVNTFEWVSLFSVSTFAVCHVAAMCSACLNPLIYAFFNHNFRTEFIALFEKLGFRKLRGVVFRWDQQRSHKINMEREAMSKCNNNGATQTLLTTPIEHNLGDSIILNPDTDEQL
;
A
#
# COMPACT_ATOMS: atom_id res chain seq x y z
N MET A 1 -17.39 10.66 18.02
CA MET A 1 -18.60 10.06 17.42
C MET A 1 -18.26 8.99 16.38
N PHE A 2 -17.45 9.28 15.35
CA PHE A 2 -17.08 8.29 14.31
C PHE A 2 -16.45 6.99 14.85
N PHE A 3 -15.48 7.08 15.77
CA PHE A 3 -14.87 5.88 16.35
C PHE A 3 -15.87 5.03 17.14
N VAL A 4 -16.73 5.66 17.93
CA VAL A 4 -17.79 4.96 18.69
C VAL A 4 -18.73 4.23 17.74
N PHE A 5 -19.11 4.87 16.63
CA PHE A 5 -19.92 4.23 15.60
C PHE A 5 -19.23 2.99 15.02
N ILE A 6 -17.94 3.06 14.69
CA ILE A 6 -17.18 1.88 14.22
C ILE A 6 -17.21 0.76 15.25
N TRP A 7 -16.94 1.06 16.52
CA TRP A 7 -16.96 0.05 17.59
C TRP A 7 -18.33 -0.62 17.73
N VAL A 8 -19.41 0.17 17.71
CA VAL A 8 -20.78 -0.35 17.80
C VAL A 8 -21.10 -1.26 16.61
N VAL A 9 -20.79 -0.82 15.38
CA VAL A 9 -21.01 -1.64 14.18
C VAL A 9 -20.20 -2.93 14.24
N SER A 10 -18.94 -2.88 14.66
CA SER A 10 -18.08 -4.07 14.80
C SER A 10 -18.65 -5.06 15.83
N LEU A 11 -19.16 -4.58 16.96
CA LEU A 11 -19.78 -5.44 17.97
C LEU A 11 -21.05 -6.09 17.42
N VAL A 12 -21.91 -5.32 16.76
CA VAL A 12 -23.14 -5.83 16.14
C VAL A 12 -22.83 -6.91 15.11
N LEU A 13 -21.80 -6.72 14.27
CA LEU A 13 -21.37 -7.71 13.30
C LEU A 13 -20.75 -8.96 13.94
N ALA A 14 -20.12 -8.85 15.11
CA ALA A 14 -19.51 -9.99 15.79
C ALA A 14 -20.53 -10.88 16.54
N VAL A 15 -21.68 -10.33 16.96
CA VAL A 15 -22.68 -11.03 17.77
C VAL A 15 -23.22 -12.30 17.10
N PRO A 16 -23.66 -12.31 15.82
CA PRO A 16 -24.18 -13.52 15.19
C PRO A 16 -23.14 -14.65 15.15
N LEU A 17 -21.88 -14.33 14.87
CA LEU A 17 -20.80 -15.31 14.90
C LEU A 17 -20.57 -15.84 16.32
N LEU A 18 -20.63 -14.98 17.33
CA LEU A 18 -20.47 -15.39 18.73
C LEU A 18 -21.58 -16.36 19.16
N ILE A 19 -22.81 -16.16 18.71
CA ILE A 19 -23.93 -17.08 19.01
C ILE A 19 -23.80 -18.39 18.20
N ALA A 20 -23.33 -18.32 16.95
CA ALA A 20 -23.18 -19.48 16.07
C ALA A 20 -21.93 -20.32 16.35
N SER A 21 -21.00 -19.83 17.18
CA SER A 21 -19.77 -20.54 17.53
C SER A 21 -20.01 -21.46 18.71
N ASP A 22 -19.69 -22.73 18.55
CA ASP A 22 -19.80 -23.74 19.61
C ASP A 22 -18.55 -24.63 19.67
N LEU A 23 -18.36 -25.28 20.81
CA LEU A 23 -17.18 -26.08 21.10
C LEU A 23 -17.45 -27.56 20.83
N ASN A 24 -17.03 -28.03 19.65
CA ASN A 24 -17.33 -29.39 19.18
C ASN A 24 -16.10 -30.31 19.19
N THR A 25 -16.33 -31.58 19.54
CA THR A 25 -15.35 -32.66 19.49
C THR A 25 -15.18 -33.16 18.04
N ILE A 26 -14.02 -32.91 17.44
CA ILE A 26 -13.73 -33.35 16.05
C ILE A 26 -13.05 -34.72 16.03
N TYR A 27 -12.29 -35.01 17.07
CA TYR A 27 -11.58 -36.27 17.19
C TYR A 27 -11.67 -36.75 18.63
N GLU A 28 -12.12 -37.98 18.81
CA GLU A 28 -12.15 -38.66 20.10
C GLU A 28 -11.37 -39.96 19.93
N ASP A 29 -10.23 -40.08 20.62
CA ASP A 29 -9.45 -41.31 20.64
C ASP A 29 -10.02 -42.24 21.72
N PRO A 30 -10.70 -43.34 21.34
CA PRO A 30 -11.31 -44.26 22.30
C PRO A 30 -10.27 -44.99 23.15
N SER A 31 -9.01 -45.03 22.71
CA SER A 31 -7.93 -45.82 23.31
C SER A 31 -7.21 -45.07 24.44
N CYS A 32 -7.13 -43.74 24.32
CA CYS A 32 -6.41 -42.88 25.26
C CYS A 32 -7.32 -41.90 26.01
N GLY A 33 -8.61 -41.81 25.65
CA GLY A 33 -9.57 -40.88 26.25
C GLY A 33 -9.29 -39.40 25.91
N ILE A 34 -8.51 -39.15 24.86
CA ILE A 34 -8.18 -37.79 24.41
C ILE A 34 -9.28 -37.33 23.44
N SER A 35 -9.94 -36.22 23.78
CA SER A 35 -10.89 -35.54 22.88
C SER A 35 -10.34 -34.19 22.44
N LEU A 36 -10.21 -33.98 21.12
CA LEU A 36 -9.85 -32.70 20.52
C LEU A 36 -11.13 -31.88 20.29
N ARG A 37 -11.30 -30.84 21.11
CA ARG A 37 -12.40 -29.88 20.99
C ARG A 37 -11.91 -28.61 20.32
N ILE A 38 -12.63 -28.14 19.30
CA ILE A 38 -12.34 -26.82 18.69
C ILE A 38 -13.59 -25.96 18.72
N CYS A 39 -13.38 -24.64 18.82
CA CYS A 39 -14.43 -23.66 18.65
C CYS A 39 -14.57 -23.34 17.16
N HIS A 40 -15.73 -23.66 16.58
CA HIS A 40 -16.03 -23.40 15.18
C HIS A 40 -17.52 -23.10 15.01
N GLU A 41 -17.88 -22.46 13.88
CA GLU A 41 -19.28 -22.24 13.53
C GLU A 41 -20.03 -23.57 13.34
N GLN A 42 -21.19 -23.71 13.98
CA GLN A 42 -22.05 -24.89 13.80
C GLN A 42 -23.17 -24.59 12.81
N ASN A 43 -23.26 -25.41 11.75
CA ASN A 43 -24.24 -25.22 10.67
C ASN A 43 -25.70 -25.31 11.18
N ASP A 44 -25.97 -26.12 12.21
CA ASP A 44 -27.32 -26.28 12.75
C ASP A 44 -27.86 -25.01 13.41
N ILE A 45 -26.99 -24.24 14.09
CA ILE A 45 -27.38 -23.00 14.76
C ILE A 45 -27.78 -21.93 13.73
N TRP A 46 -27.12 -21.92 12.57
CA TRP A 46 -27.47 -21.03 11.46
C TRP A 46 -28.87 -21.30 10.89
N GLN A 47 -29.38 -22.53 10.96
CA GLN A 47 -30.74 -22.86 10.51
C GLN A 47 -31.82 -22.31 11.46
N THR A 48 -31.50 -22.17 12.75
CA THR A 48 -32.39 -21.56 13.74
C THR A 48 -32.36 -20.03 13.76
N MET A 49 -31.37 -19.39 13.16
CA MET A 49 -31.27 -17.93 13.12
C MET A 49 -32.13 -17.31 12.01
N MET A 50 -32.55 -16.07 12.22
CA MET A 50 -33.25 -15.27 11.21
C MET A 50 -32.37 -14.92 10.00
N ILE A 51 -31.04 -14.96 10.15
CA ILE A 51 -30.07 -14.61 9.12
C ILE A 51 -29.39 -15.89 8.65
N SER A 52 -29.41 -16.14 7.34
CA SER A 52 -28.72 -17.29 6.76
C SER A 52 -27.20 -17.15 6.86
N LYS A 53 -26.50 -18.28 7.00
CA LYS A 53 -25.03 -18.35 6.97
C LYS A 53 -24.45 -17.62 5.75
N GLN A 54 -25.04 -17.81 4.57
CA GLN A 54 -24.61 -17.18 3.32
C GLN A 54 -24.72 -15.65 3.38
N THR A 55 -25.87 -15.13 3.79
CA THR A 55 -26.08 -13.68 3.93
C THR A 55 -25.12 -13.08 4.93
N TYR A 56 -24.88 -13.76 6.07
CA TYR A 56 -23.94 -13.30 7.08
C TYR A 56 -22.50 -13.27 6.55
N THR A 57 -22.01 -14.39 6.00
CA THR A 57 -20.64 -14.49 5.45
C THR A 57 -20.39 -13.43 4.38
N LEU A 58 -21.34 -13.23 3.44
CA LEU A 58 -21.22 -12.20 2.42
C LEU A 58 -21.23 -10.78 3.02
N SER A 59 -22.10 -10.52 3.99
CA SER A 59 -22.18 -9.21 4.66
C SER A 59 -20.89 -8.87 5.39
N VAL A 60 -20.29 -9.86 6.08
CA VAL A 60 -19.00 -9.74 6.76
C VAL A 60 -17.88 -9.50 5.74
N LEU A 61 -17.81 -10.28 4.67
CA LEU A 61 -16.80 -10.10 3.62
C LEU A 61 -16.89 -8.71 2.99
N VAL A 62 -18.10 -8.24 2.69
CA VAL A 62 -18.30 -6.91 2.11
C VAL A 62 -17.88 -5.83 3.10
N THR A 63 -18.36 -5.90 4.34
CA THR A 63 -18.19 -4.81 5.32
C THR A 63 -16.78 -4.77 5.91
N GLN A 64 -16.15 -5.92 6.14
CA GLN A 64 -14.85 -6.02 6.82
C GLN A 64 -13.67 -6.14 5.86
N TYR A 65 -13.89 -6.56 4.61
CA TYR A 65 -12.80 -6.76 3.64
C TYR A 65 -12.97 -5.91 2.37
N ALA A 66 -14.06 -6.09 1.62
CA ALA A 66 -14.21 -5.43 0.31
C ALA A 66 -14.37 -3.91 0.40
N PHE A 67 -15.26 -3.42 1.28
CA PHE A 67 -15.51 -1.99 1.45
C PHE A 67 -14.27 -1.23 1.98
N PRO A 68 -13.57 -1.70 3.02
CA PRO A 68 -12.32 -1.08 3.47
C PRO A 68 -11.27 -1.05 2.35
N LEU A 69 -11.06 -2.16 1.64
CA LEU A 69 -10.09 -2.22 0.55
C LEU A 69 -10.45 -1.28 -0.60
N PHE A 70 -11.69 -1.28 -1.04
CA PHE A 70 -12.16 -0.38 -2.10
C PHE A 70 -11.95 1.09 -1.72
N SER A 71 -12.38 1.48 -0.52
CA SER A 71 -12.22 2.84 0.00
C SER A 71 -10.75 3.26 0.03
N LEU A 72 -9.87 2.37 0.52
CA LEU A 72 -8.43 2.61 0.58
C LEU A 72 -7.83 2.75 -0.83
N VAL A 73 -8.09 1.80 -1.73
CA VAL A 73 -7.59 1.82 -3.12
C VAL A 73 -8.07 3.08 -3.84
N PHE A 74 -9.35 3.44 -3.69
CA PHE A 74 -9.90 4.65 -4.28
C PHE A 74 -9.22 5.91 -3.75
N ALA A 75 -9.16 6.07 -2.42
CA ALA A 75 -8.53 7.23 -1.78
C ALA A 75 -7.07 7.37 -2.20
N TYR A 76 -6.30 6.27 -2.16
CA TYR A 76 -4.89 6.28 -2.53
C TYR A 76 -4.65 6.48 -4.03
N SER A 77 -5.51 5.94 -4.90
CA SER A 77 -5.43 6.22 -6.33
C SER A 77 -5.64 7.71 -6.62
N ARG A 78 -6.62 8.34 -5.95
CA ARG A 78 -6.88 9.78 -6.05
C ARG A 78 -5.69 10.60 -5.55
N ILE A 79 -5.09 10.22 -4.42
CA ILE A 79 -3.91 10.88 -3.86
C ILE A 79 -2.71 10.72 -4.82
N ALA A 80 -2.46 9.53 -5.35
CA ALA A 80 -1.36 9.26 -6.27
C ALA A 80 -1.52 10.05 -7.57
N HIS A 81 -2.74 10.12 -8.12
CA HIS A 81 -3.05 10.90 -9.31
C HIS A 81 -2.81 12.40 -9.06
N ARG A 82 -3.32 12.95 -7.96
CA ARG A 82 -3.08 14.34 -7.57
C ARG A 82 -1.61 14.65 -7.37
N MET A 83 -0.85 13.71 -6.81
CA MET A 83 0.59 13.83 -6.63
C MET A 83 1.30 13.88 -7.99
N LYS A 84 0.97 12.98 -8.93
CA LYS A 84 1.51 12.98 -10.30
C LYS A 84 1.23 14.30 -11.03
N LEU A 85 -0.01 14.80 -10.97
CA LEU A 85 -0.39 16.09 -11.57
C LEU A 85 0.42 17.26 -10.99
N ARG A 86 0.60 17.29 -9.66
CA ARG A 86 1.42 18.33 -9.00
C ARG A 86 2.90 18.25 -9.37
N PHE A 87 3.41 17.06 -9.67
CA PHE A 87 4.79 16.88 -10.13
C PHE A 87 4.96 17.28 -11.60
N ALA A 88 4.01 16.94 -12.47
CA ALA A 88 4.01 17.32 -13.89
C ALA A 88 3.93 18.84 -14.07
N ASN A 89 3.06 19.52 -13.32
CA ASN A 89 2.92 20.99 -13.38
C ASN A 89 4.07 21.75 -12.70
N ARG A 90 5.05 21.05 -12.13
CA ARG A 90 6.20 21.62 -11.39
C ARG A 90 7.49 21.72 -12.21
N SER A 91 7.46 21.33 -13.49
CA SER A 91 8.60 21.41 -14.41
C SER A 91 8.97 22.85 -14.81
N ILE A 92 8.20 23.86 -14.41
CA ILE A 92 8.50 25.28 -14.66
C ILE A 92 9.31 25.83 -13.46
N PRO A 93 10.62 26.14 -13.60
CA PRO A 93 11.42 26.71 -12.53
C PRO A 93 11.02 28.18 -12.35
N LEU A 94 10.32 28.51 -11.26
CA LEU A 94 10.10 29.89 -10.88
C LEU A 94 11.36 30.41 -10.13
N PRO A 95 11.88 31.60 -10.45
CA PRO A 95 13.18 32.10 -9.95
C PRO A 95 13.22 32.42 -8.44
N ASN A 96 12.10 32.31 -7.72
CA ASN A 96 12.04 32.71 -6.31
C ASN A 96 12.56 31.61 -5.37
N SER A 97 13.76 31.85 -4.83
CA SER A 97 14.46 31.19 -3.71
C SER A 97 14.60 29.65 -3.81
N LEU A 98 15.79 29.21 -4.22
CA LEU A 98 16.21 27.81 -4.24
C LEU A 98 15.90 27.09 -2.90
N GLU A 99 16.04 27.76 -1.77
CA GLU A 99 15.73 27.21 -0.44
C GLU A 99 14.24 26.88 -0.24
N GLN A 100 13.32 27.73 -0.72
CA GLN A 100 11.89 27.48 -0.58
C GLN A 100 11.45 26.31 -1.48
N ASN A 101 12.02 26.21 -2.67
CA ASN A 101 11.81 25.06 -3.57
C ASN A 101 12.37 23.76 -2.97
N GLN A 102 13.53 23.79 -2.33
CA GLN A 102 14.11 22.63 -1.62
C GLN A 102 13.25 22.18 -0.43
N ARG A 103 12.81 23.10 0.44
CA ARG A 103 11.89 22.79 1.55
C ARG A 103 10.57 22.18 1.06
N ARG A 104 9.99 22.75 0.00
CA ARG A 104 8.73 22.21 -0.57
C ARG A 104 8.92 20.84 -1.21
N ARG A 105 10.07 20.55 -1.84
CA ARG A 105 10.38 19.21 -2.39
C ARG A 105 10.56 18.18 -1.27
N SER A 106 11.23 18.53 -0.18
CA SER A 106 11.43 17.61 0.94
C SER A 106 10.12 17.21 1.65
N VAL A 107 9.18 18.15 1.79
CA VAL A 107 7.83 17.86 2.32
C VAL A 107 7.07 16.87 1.44
N VAL A 108 7.07 17.07 0.11
CA VAL A 108 6.37 16.17 -0.81
C VAL A 108 6.99 14.78 -0.82
N GLU A 109 8.33 14.69 -0.76
CA GLU A 109 9.03 13.41 -0.66
C GLU A 109 8.66 12.65 0.63
N ARG A 110 8.58 13.36 1.77
CA ARG A 110 8.11 12.77 3.04
C ARG A 110 6.68 12.25 2.92
N GLN A 111 5.77 13.04 2.34
CA GLN A 111 4.38 12.63 2.10
C GLN A 111 4.28 11.41 1.18
N ARG A 112 5.11 11.35 0.12
CA ARG A 112 5.18 10.19 -0.78
C ARG A 112 5.62 8.93 -0.04
N ARG A 113 6.62 9.02 0.84
CA ARG A 113 7.08 7.88 1.65
C ARG A 113 5.99 7.39 2.60
N THR A 114 5.30 8.30 3.29
CA THR A 114 4.15 7.95 4.14
C THR A 114 3.07 7.25 3.32
N HIS A 115 2.75 7.75 2.13
CA HIS A 115 1.76 7.13 1.26
C HIS A 115 2.19 5.73 0.80
N LEU A 116 3.44 5.55 0.35
CA LEU A 116 3.96 4.24 -0.02
C LEU A 116 3.92 3.25 1.16
N LEU A 117 4.26 3.71 2.36
CA LEU A 117 4.15 2.91 3.58
C LEU A 117 2.70 2.45 3.79
N LEU A 118 1.75 3.38 3.71
CA LEU A 118 0.33 3.06 3.88
C LEU A 118 -0.16 2.07 2.82
N MET A 119 0.25 2.23 1.55
CA MET A 119 -0.05 1.26 0.50
C MET A 119 0.52 -0.12 0.80
N CYS A 120 1.75 -0.21 1.31
CA CYS A 120 2.35 -1.49 1.70
C CYS A 120 1.55 -2.17 2.82
N VAL A 121 1.15 -1.43 3.85
CA VAL A 121 0.31 -1.96 4.95
C VAL A 121 -1.03 -2.49 4.41
N VAL A 122 -1.68 -1.75 3.52
CA VAL A 122 -2.95 -2.17 2.90
C VAL A 122 -2.77 -3.42 2.03
N ALA A 123 -1.69 -3.50 1.25
CA ALA A 123 -1.42 -4.68 0.43
C ALA A 123 -1.18 -5.93 1.29
N VAL A 124 -0.43 -5.79 2.39
CA VAL A 124 -0.20 -6.89 3.33
C VAL A 124 -1.51 -7.34 3.98
N PHE A 125 -2.35 -6.39 4.42
CA PHE A 125 -3.68 -6.70 4.95
C PHE A 125 -4.53 -7.45 3.91
N ALA A 126 -4.60 -6.97 2.67
CA ALA A 126 -5.35 -7.61 1.59
C ALA A 126 -4.89 -9.06 1.37
N ILE A 127 -3.59 -9.28 1.20
CA ILE A 127 -3.01 -10.59 0.91
C ILE A 127 -3.18 -11.55 2.08
N ALA A 128 -2.98 -11.08 3.31
CA ALA A 128 -3.06 -11.91 4.51
C ALA A 128 -4.50 -12.38 4.81
N TRP A 129 -5.49 -11.52 4.54
CA TRP A 129 -6.90 -11.82 4.82
C TRP A 129 -7.60 -12.55 3.68
N LEU A 130 -7.09 -12.49 2.45
CA LEU A 130 -7.69 -13.15 1.29
C LEU A 130 -7.89 -14.67 1.48
N PRO A 131 -6.90 -15.47 1.93
CA PRO A 131 -7.06 -16.91 2.08
C PRO A 131 -8.20 -17.30 3.01
N LEU A 132 -8.34 -16.57 4.12
CA LEU A 132 -9.39 -16.79 5.10
C LEU A 132 -10.77 -16.45 4.54
N ASN A 133 -10.90 -15.32 3.84
CA ASN A 133 -12.17 -14.94 3.21
C ASN A 133 -12.59 -15.93 2.10
N VAL A 134 -11.63 -16.41 1.30
CA VAL A 134 -11.88 -17.46 0.30
C VAL A 134 -12.34 -18.75 0.97
N PHE A 135 -11.67 -19.15 2.05
CA PHE A 135 -12.05 -20.32 2.82
C PHE A 135 -13.48 -20.22 3.35
N HIS A 136 -13.87 -19.08 3.94
CA HIS A 136 -15.24 -18.88 4.42
C HIS A 136 -16.29 -18.97 3.32
N ILE A 137 -16.01 -18.44 2.12
CA ILE A 137 -16.91 -18.54 0.96
C ILE A 137 -17.04 -20.01 0.52
N VAL A 138 -15.93 -20.69 0.30
CA VAL A 138 -15.92 -22.11 -0.10
C VAL A 138 -16.68 -22.98 0.90
N ASN A 139 -16.48 -22.74 2.20
CA ASN A 139 -17.17 -23.46 3.28
C ASN A 139 -18.67 -23.13 3.36
N THR A 140 -19.06 -21.89 3.05
CA THR A 140 -20.45 -21.42 3.16
C THR A 140 -21.32 -21.87 1.98
N PHE A 141 -20.72 -22.04 0.80
CA PHE A 141 -21.42 -22.54 -0.39
C PHE A 141 -21.22 -24.04 -0.63
N GLU A 142 -20.61 -24.75 0.32
CA GLU A 142 -20.38 -26.21 0.26
C GLU A 142 -19.66 -26.65 -1.03
N TRP A 143 -18.81 -25.79 -1.59
CA TRP A 143 -18.05 -26.09 -2.82
C TRP A 143 -16.99 -27.18 -2.60
N VAL A 144 -16.63 -27.42 -1.34
CA VAL A 144 -15.75 -28.52 -0.91
C VAL A 144 -16.48 -29.29 0.18
N SER A 145 -16.55 -30.61 0.03
CA SER A 145 -17.34 -31.50 0.89
C SER A 145 -16.74 -31.74 2.28
N LEU A 146 -15.48 -31.37 2.50
CA LEU A 146 -14.76 -31.64 3.75
C LEU A 146 -14.12 -30.36 4.31
N PHE A 147 -14.53 -30.00 5.51
CA PHE A 147 -13.88 -28.96 6.31
C PHE A 147 -12.51 -29.46 6.77
N SER A 148 -11.43 -28.86 6.27
CA SER A 148 -10.06 -29.15 6.70
C SER A 148 -9.64 -28.21 7.82
N VAL A 149 -9.53 -28.73 9.05
CA VAL A 149 -9.06 -27.98 10.23
C VAL A 149 -7.67 -27.38 9.99
N SER A 150 -6.77 -28.14 9.35
CA SER A 150 -5.42 -27.67 9.02
C SER A 150 -5.44 -26.49 8.04
N THR A 151 -6.30 -26.54 7.04
CA THR A 151 -6.46 -25.45 6.06
C THR A 151 -7.02 -24.20 6.73
N PHE A 152 -8.07 -24.34 7.54
CA PHE A 152 -8.60 -23.24 8.34
C PHE A 152 -7.53 -22.61 9.23
N ALA A 153 -6.76 -23.43 9.96
CA ALA A 153 -5.71 -22.95 10.85
C ALA A 153 -4.63 -22.15 10.11
N VAL A 154 -4.16 -22.64 8.96
CA VAL A 154 -3.17 -21.91 8.14
C VAL A 154 -3.73 -20.58 7.63
N CYS A 155 -4.96 -20.57 7.11
CA CYS A 155 -5.62 -19.35 6.65
C CYS A 155 -5.82 -18.35 7.80
N HIS A 156 -6.19 -18.84 8.98
CA HIS A 156 -6.42 -18.02 10.16
C HIS A 156 -5.11 -17.40 10.68
N VAL A 157 -4.05 -18.20 10.79
CA VAL A 157 -2.72 -17.71 11.18
C VAL A 157 -2.21 -16.67 10.18
N ALA A 158 -2.38 -16.89 8.87
CA ALA A 158 -2.01 -15.90 7.86
C ALA A 158 -2.72 -14.56 8.07
N ALA A 159 -4.03 -14.57 8.34
CA ALA A 159 -4.79 -13.36 8.64
C ALA A 159 -4.28 -12.66 9.91
N MET A 160 -4.01 -13.41 10.99
CA MET A 160 -3.51 -12.86 12.26
C MET A 160 -2.10 -12.27 12.12
N CYS A 161 -1.26 -12.83 11.26
CA CYS A 161 0.07 -12.28 10.96
C CYS A 161 0.01 -10.83 10.43
N SER A 162 -1.07 -10.41 9.78
CA SER A 162 -1.23 -9.02 9.32
C SER A 162 -1.11 -8.00 10.47
N ALA A 163 -1.60 -8.32 11.66
CA ALA A 163 -1.50 -7.48 12.84
C ALA A 163 -0.04 -7.38 13.33
N CYS A 164 0.68 -8.50 13.33
CA CYS A 164 2.09 -8.60 13.74
C CYS A 164 3.04 -7.91 12.74
N LEU A 165 2.69 -7.92 11.45
CA LEU A 165 3.50 -7.30 10.39
C LEU A 165 3.41 -5.78 10.41
N ASN A 166 2.35 -5.19 10.97
CA ASN A 166 2.18 -3.74 11.01
C ASN A 166 3.38 -3.02 11.68
N PRO A 167 3.76 -3.30 12.95
CA PRO A 167 4.95 -2.70 13.58
C PRO A 167 6.24 -2.88 12.79
N LEU A 168 6.42 -4.06 12.15
CA LEU A 168 7.59 -4.34 11.33
C LEU A 168 7.62 -3.43 10.10
N ILE A 169 6.52 -3.29 9.37
CA ILE A 169 6.41 -2.40 8.21
C ILE A 169 6.69 -0.95 8.63
N TYR A 170 6.13 -0.49 9.76
CA TYR A 170 6.44 0.85 10.27
C TYR A 170 7.92 1.00 10.65
N ALA A 171 8.53 -0.01 11.29
CA ALA A 171 9.95 0.00 11.63
C ALA A 171 10.87 -0.02 10.39
N PHE A 172 10.47 -0.67 9.29
CA PHE A 172 11.26 -0.67 8.05
C PHE A 172 11.14 0.63 7.26
N PHE A 173 9.95 1.24 7.21
CA PHE A 173 9.67 2.36 6.30
C PHE A 173 9.58 3.74 6.96
N ASN A 174 9.31 3.82 8.27
CA ASN A 174 9.24 5.09 9.01
C ASN A 174 10.46 5.27 9.92
N HIS A 175 11.36 6.19 9.53
CA HIS A 175 12.60 6.47 10.26
C HIS A 175 12.38 6.87 11.72
N ASN A 176 11.33 7.66 12.01
CA ASN A 176 11.05 8.09 13.38
C ASN A 176 10.59 6.91 14.25
N PHE A 177 9.70 6.06 13.71
CA PHE A 177 9.23 4.86 14.41
C PHE A 177 10.37 3.86 14.63
N ARG A 178 11.23 3.71 13.63
CA ARG A 178 12.39 2.81 13.66
C ARG A 178 13.37 3.17 14.77
N THR A 179 13.70 4.45 14.93
CA THR A 179 14.64 4.89 15.98
C THR A 179 14.12 4.54 17.37
N GLU A 180 12.84 4.82 17.63
CA GLU A 180 12.19 4.46 18.90
C GLU A 180 12.10 2.93 19.08
N PHE A 181 11.75 2.20 18.03
CA PHE A 181 11.68 0.74 18.05
C PHE A 181 13.03 0.10 18.38
N ILE A 182 14.13 0.58 17.78
CA ILE A 182 15.48 0.12 18.10
C ILE A 182 15.85 0.47 19.53
N ALA A 183 15.54 1.69 20.00
CA ALA A 183 15.82 2.10 21.37
C ALA A 183 15.12 1.19 22.41
N LEU A 184 13.90 0.74 22.13
CA LEU A 184 13.20 -0.24 22.95
C LEU A 184 13.90 -1.62 22.94
N PHE A 185 14.32 -2.12 21.77
CA PHE A 185 15.03 -3.40 21.68
C PHE A 185 16.44 -3.36 22.32
N GLU A 186 17.11 -2.21 22.30
CA GLU A 186 18.37 -2.00 23.02
C GLU A 186 18.17 -2.10 24.53
N LYS A 187 17.08 -1.52 25.07
CA LYS A 187 16.71 -1.66 26.49
C LYS A 187 16.39 -3.11 26.88
N LEU A 188 15.88 -3.91 25.93
CA LEU A 188 15.60 -5.34 26.10
C LEU A 188 16.83 -6.25 25.86
N GLY A 189 18.02 -5.69 25.62
CA GLY A 189 19.29 -6.44 25.50
C GLY A 189 19.69 -6.85 24.09
N PHE A 190 18.91 -6.53 23.05
CA PHE A 190 19.19 -6.90 21.66
C PHE A 190 20.15 -5.92 20.94
N ARG A 191 21.36 -5.73 21.49
CA ARG A 191 22.35 -4.74 20.97
C ARG A 191 22.79 -4.97 19.51
N LYS A 192 22.71 -6.20 18.99
CA LYS A 192 23.09 -6.52 17.60
C LYS A 192 22.12 -5.97 16.54
N LEU A 193 20.86 -5.68 16.89
CA LEU A 193 19.87 -5.17 15.92
C LEU A 193 20.27 -3.80 15.35
N ARG A 194 20.86 -2.92 16.18
CA ARG A 194 21.28 -1.58 15.76
C ARG A 194 22.26 -1.62 14.59
N GLY A 195 23.25 -2.51 14.64
CA GLY A 195 24.29 -2.64 13.61
C GLY A 195 23.75 -3.11 12.26
N VAL A 196 22.87 -4.12 12.27
CA VAL A 196 22.20 -4.60 11.05
C VAL A 196 21.34 -3.49 10.46
N VAL A 197 20.51 -2.87 11.29
CA VAL A 197 19.52 -1.89 10.84
C VAL A 197 20.19 -0.59 10.36
N PHE A 198 21.24 -0.11 11.04
CA PHE A 198 22.03 1.06 10.60
C PHE A 198 22.69 0.81 9.24
N ARG A 199 23.28 -0.38 9.02
CA ARG A 199 23.88 -0.76 7.73
C ARG A 199 22.86 -0.75 6.59
N TRP A 200 21.65 -1.23 6.83
CA TRP A 200 20.54 -1.20 5.87
C TRP A 200 20.08 0.24 5.53
N ASP A 201 20.07 1.16 6.50
CA ASP A 201 19.73 2.57 6.25
C ASP A 201 20.77 3.25 5.37
N GLN A 202 22.04 3.00 5.67
CA GLN A 202 23.15 3.58 4.95
C GLN A 202 23.15 3.10 3.48
N GLN A 203 22.91 1.81 3.25
CA GLN A 203 22.73 1.27 1.89
C GLN A 203 21.53 1.88 1.15
N ARG A 204 20.38 2.00 1.82
CA ARG A 204 19.17 2.58 1.20
C ARG A 204 19.33 4.06 0.87
N SER A 205 19.94 4.83 1.78
CA SER A 205 20.17 6.26 1.59
C SER A 205 21.21 6.51 0.48
N HIS A 206 22.25 5.67 0.40
CA HIS A 206 23.22 5.72 -0.69
C HIS A 206 22.56 5.44 -2.05
N LYS A 207 21.70 4.40 -2.13
CA LYS A 207 20.96 4.09 -3.36
C LYS A 207 20.07 5.26 -3.82
N ILE A 208 19.32 5.87 -2.90
CA ILE A 208 18.46 7.02 -3.20
C ILE A 208 19.28 8.24 -3.64
N ASN A 209 20.44 8.48 -3.01
CA ASN A 209 21.33 9.58 -3.40
C ASN A 209 21.92 9.37 -4.79
N MET A 210 22.38 8.16 -5.11
CA MET A 210 22.84 7.82 -6.46
C MET A 210 21.74 8.00 -7.51
N GLU A 211 20.50 7.57 -7.23
CA GLU A 211 19.37 7.77 -8.14
C GLU A 211 19.04 9.27 -8.34
N ARG A 212 19.15 10.08 -7.29
CA ARG A 212 18.98 11.55 -7.38
C ARG A 212 20.10 12.22 -8.17
N GLU A 213 21.35 11.80 -7.96
CA GLU A 213 22.50 12.31 -8.70
C GLU A 213 22.41 11.95 -10.18
N ALA A 214 21.97 10.73 -10.51
CA ALA A 214 21.71 10.29 -11.88
C ALA A 214 20.59 11.12 -12.55
N MET A 215 19.47 11.34 -11.85
CA MET A 215 18.38 12.22 -12.33
C MET A 215 18.85 13.67 -12.52
N SER A 216 19.70 14.17 -11.62
CA SER A 216 20.27 15.53 -11.71
C SER A 216 21.23 15.67 -12.89
N LYS A 217 22.08 14.67 -13.15
CA LYS A 217 22.99 14.65 -14.30
C LYS A 217 22.22 14.59 -15.62
N CYS A 218 21.18 13.77 -15.73
CA CYS A 218 20.32 13.75 -16.93
C CYS A 218 19.59 15.08 -17.15
N ASN A 219 19.13 15.74 -16.08
CA ASN A 219 18.48 17.04 -16.19
C ASN A 219 19.45 18.13 -16.66
N ASN A 220 20.70 18.12 -16.17
CA ASN A 220 21.72 19.06 -16.63
C ASN A 220 22.12 18.78 -18.08
N ASN A 221 22.31 17.52 -18.47
CA ASN A 221 22.70 17.17 -19.85
C ASN A 221 21.57 17.41 -20.86
N GLY A 222 20.30 17.26 -20.47
CA GLY A 222 19.13 17.61 -21.30
C GLY A 222 18.97 19.13 -21.49
N ALA A 223 19.29 19.93 -20.47
CA ALA A 223 19.33 21.39 -20.58
C ALA A 223 20.48 21.87 -21.49
N THR A 224 21.64 21.20 -21.44
CA THR A 224 22.76 21.51 -22.36
C THR A 224 22.44 21.13 -23.81
N GLN A 225 21.63 20.10 -24.07
CA GLN A 225 21.21 19.73 -25.43
C GLN A 225 20.15 20.67 -26.04
N THR A 226 19.33 21.35 -25.22
CA THR A 226 18.32 22.29 -25.74
C THR A 226 18.93 23.65 -26.13
N LEU A 227 20.15 23.97 -25.68
CA LEU A 227 20.84 25.23 -25.99
C LEU A 227 21.78 25.17 -27.21
N LEU A 228 21.87 24.03 -27.92
CA LEU A 228 22.83 23.84 -29.02
C LEU A 228 22.22 23.39 -30.36
N THR A 229 20.90 23.54 -30.55
CA THR A 229 20.27 23.31 -31.85
C THR A 229 19.40 24.50 -32.28
N THR A 230 20.05 25.59 -32.68
CA THR A 230 19.47 26.54 -33.65
C THR A 230 20.55 27.01 -34.62
N PRO A 231 20.66 26.45 -35.83
CA PRO A 231 20.98 27.24 -36.99
C PRO A 231 19.66 27.87 -37.47
N ILE A 232 19.58 29.19 -37.39
CA ILE A 232 18.53 29.98 -38.03
C ILE A 232 18.80 29.92 -39.55
N GLU A 233 18.10 29.06 -40.27
CA GLU A 233 17.93 29.21 -41.73
C GLU A 233 16.86 30.28 -41.97
N HIS A 234 17.31 31.44 -42.45
CA HIS A 234 16.46 32.53 -42.87
C HIS A 234 16.02 32.25 -44.32
N ASN A 235 14.86 31.63 -44.51
CA ASN A 235 14.20 31.59 -45.82
C ASN A 235 13.63 32.98 -46.12
N LEU A 236 14.20 33.66 -47.11
CA LEU A 236 13.76 34.95 -47.63
C LEU A 236 13.11 34.73 -49.00
N GLY A 237 11.82 35.09 -49.10
CA GLY A 237 11.26 35.75 -50.29
C GLY A 237 10.82 34.88 -51.47
N ASP A 238 9.51 34.74 -51.60
CA ASP A 238 8.83 34.45 -52.86
C ASP A 238 9.22 35.44 -53.98
N SER A 239 9.13 34.91 -55.19
CA SER A 239 9.55 35.45 -56.48
C SER A 239 8.67 36.59 -57.01
N ILE A 240 9.25 37.66 -57.58
CA ILE A 240 8.67 38.39 -58.70
C ILE A 240 9.77 38.84 -59.68
N ILE A 241 9.56 38.49 -60.94
CA ILE A 241 10.35 38.74 -62.14
C ILE A 241 10.23 40.22 -62.57
N LEU A 242 11.35 40.87 -62.89
CA LEU A 242 11.44 41.82 -64.02
C LEU A 242 12.90 41.98 -64.48
N ASN A 243 13.06 41.86 -65.80
CA ASN A 243 14.28 41.92 -66.62
C ASN A 243 14.70 43.40 -66.89
N PRO A 244 15.64 43.69 -67.81
CA PRO A 244 17.06 44.00 -67.59
C PRO A 244 17.43 45.48 -67.91
N ASP A 245 18.74 45.75 -67.84
CA ASP A 245 19.51 46.75 -68.60
C ASP A 245 19.69 48.21 -68.10
N THR A 246 20.98 48.56 -68.04
CA THR A 246 21.70 49.80 -68.42
C THR A 246 21.37 51.15 -67.76
N ASP A 247 22.37 51.69 -67.04
CA ASP A 247 23.08 52.97 -67.29
C ASP A 247 23.75 53.39 -65.97
N GLU A 248 25.07 53.31 -65.81
CA GLU A 248 26.09 54.29 -66.23
C GLU A 248 25.86 55.70 -65.65
N GLN A 249 26.95 56.26 -65.09
CA GLN A 249 27.25 57.69 -64.83
C GLN A 249 27.32 58.15 -63.35
N LEU A 250 28.57 58.51 -63.00
CA LEU A 250 29.16 59.25 -61.87
C LEU A 250 29.40 58.55 -60.52
#